data_AF-A0A1B1ZPU6-F1
#
_entry.id   AF-A0A1B1ZPU6-F1
#
_cell.length_a   1.000
_cell.length_b   1.000
_cell.length_c   1.000
_cell.angle_alpha   90.00
_cell.angle_beta   90.00
_cell.angle_gamma   90.00
#
_symmetry.space_group_name_H-M   'P 1'
#
loop_
_entity.id
_entity.type
_entity.pdbx_description
1 polymer ?
#
loop_
_entity_poly.entity_id
_entity_poly.type
_entity_poly.pdbx_seq_one_letter_code
_entity_poly.pdbx_strand_id
1 'polypeptide(L)'
;MLAQWTRERGFDLVDLVTETRPGARDGFDQLVAAVAGCNVPTVVVPSYGHLALDARRQAAMVDDLEDVGGVVVAMDDLGGRGDRG
;
A
#
# COMPACT_ATOMS: atom_id res chain seq x y z
N MET A 1 3.56 7.73 12.05
CA MET A 1 4.58 7.03 11.22
C MET A 1 4.07 6.72 9.81
N LEU A 2 2.98 5.99 9.57
CA LEU A 2 2.33 5.95 8.22
C LEU A 2 1.20 6.99 8.10
N ALA A 3 0.25 6.98 9.04
CA ALA A 3 -0.88 7.91 9.09
C ALA A 3 -0.49 9.40 9.15
N GLN A 4 0.65 9.72 9.74
CA GLN A 4 1.17 11.08 9.76
C GLN A 4 1.75 11.46 8.39
N TRP A 5 2.54 10.56 7.79
CA TRP A 5 3.15 10.77 6.48
C TRP A 5 2.08 10.95 5.40
N THR A 6 1.00 10.16 5.43
CA THR A 6 -0.10 10.28 4.47
C THR A 6 -0.77 11.65 4.57
N ARG A 7 -1.05 12.13 5.80
CA ARG A 7 -1.60 13.47 6.03
C ARG A 7 -0.68 14.59 5.55
N GLU A 8 0.62 14.50 5.82
CA GLU A 8 1.61 15.49 5.36
C GLU A 8 1.72 15.57 3.83
N ARG A 9 1.32 14.50 3.12
CA ARG A 9 1.27 14.44 1.65
C ARG A 9 -0.12 14.72 1.07
N GLY A 10 -1.08 15.14 1.89
CA GLY A 10 -2.41 15.53 1.45
C GLY A 10 -3.36 14.36 1.21
N PHE A 11 -3.04 13.16 1.70
CA PHE A 11 -3.96 12.03 1.69
C PHE A 11 -4.86 12.06 2.92
N ASP A 12 -6.16 11.86 2.70
CA ASP A 12 -7.12 11.58 3.77
C ASP A 12 -7.09 10.09 4.11
N LEU A 13 -6.65 9.76 5.33
CA LEU A 13 -6.61 8.37 5.78
C LEU A 13 -8.02 7.86 6.05
N VAL A 14 -8.50 6.95 5.21
CA VAL A 14 -9.83 6.32 5.33
C VAL A 14 -9.76 5.07 6.22
N ASP A 15 -8.72 4.25 6.05
CA ASP A 15 -8.54 3.01 6.82
C ASP A 15 -7.05 2.68 6.98
N LEU A 16 -6.72 1.85 7.97
CA LEU A 16 -5.38 1.35 8.23
C LEU A 16 -5.43 -0.16 8.53
N VAL A 17 -4.85 -0.94 7.64
CA VAL A 17 -4.70 -2.38 7.82
C VAL A 17 -3.31 -2.73 8.33
N THR A 18 -3.23 -3.61 9.32
CA THR A 18 -1.97 -4.16 9.83
C THR A 18 -2.05 -5.67 9.92
N GLU A 19 -1.05 -6.36 9.38
CA GLU A 19 -0.93 -7.81 9.43
C GLU A 19 0.25 -8.18 10.33
N THR A 20 0.01 -8.93 11.41
CA THR A 20 1.05 -9.27 12.40
C THR A 20 1.51 -10.72 12.31
N ARG A 21 0.79 -11.56 11.57
CA ARG A 21 1.12 -12.97 11.37
C ARG A 21 1.87 -13.15 10.04
N PRO A 22 3.12 -13.64 10.05
CA PRO A 22 3.85 -13.92 8.83
C PRO A 22 3.08 -14.88 7.91
N GLY A 23 2.89 -14.47 6.66
CA GLY A 23 2.20 -15.27 5.65
C GLY A 23 0.67 -15.30 5.75
N ALA A 24 0.07 -14.58 6.70
CA ALA A 24 -1.35 -14.31 6.66
C ALA A 24 -1.70 -13.36 5.51
N ARG A 25 -2.94 -13.44 5.03
CA ARG A 25 -3.46 -12.64 3.91
C ARG A 25 -4.76 -11.91 4.28
N ASP A 26 -5.28 -12.12 5.49
CA ASP A 26 -6.61 -11.64 5.89
C ASP A 26 -6.71 -10.10 5.85
N GLY A 27 -5.63 -9.39 6.21
CA GLY A 27 -5.53 -7.94 6.08
C GLY A 27 -5.41 -7.51 4.62
N PHE A 28 -4.64 -8.21 3.81
CA PHE A 28 -4.58 -7.90 2.37
C PHE A 28 -5.95 -8.07 1.70
N ASP A 29 -6.69 -9.14 2.01
CA ASP A 29 -8.01 -9.36 1.44
C ASP A 29 -9.02 -8.28 1.90
N GLN A 30 -8.92 -7.80 3.15
CA GLN A 30 -9.67 -6.63 3.64
C GLN A 30 -9.33 -5.36 2.85
N LEU A 31 -8.06 -5.14 2.55
CA LEU A 31 -7.60 -4.00 1.76
C LEU A 31 -8.16 -4.05 0.33
N VAL A 32 -8.11 -5.20 -0.34
CA VAL A 32 -8.70 -5.38 -1.68
C VAL A 32 -10.21 -5.08 -1.66
N ALA A 33 -10.93 -5.57 -0.65
CA ALA A 33 -12.36 -5.32 -0.51
C ALA A 33 -12.68 -3.83 -0.26
N ALA A 34 -11.86 -3.14 0.54
CA ALA A 34 -12.02 -1.71 0.80
C ALA A 34 -11.77 -0.88 -0.47
N VAL A 35 -10.76 -1.24 -1.25
CA VAL A 35 -10.42 -0.60 -2.54
C VAL A 35 -11.56 -0.76 -3.55
N ALA A 36 -12.08 -1.98 -3.72
CA ALA A 36 -13.14 -2.26 -4.70
C ALA A 36 -14.44 -1.43 -4.50
N GLY A 37 -14.68 -0.90 -3.29
CA GLY A 37 -15.86 -0.10 -2.96
C GLY A 37 -15.65 1.41 -2.94
N CYS A 38 -14.44 1.90 -3.17
CA CYS A 38 -14.08 3.32 -3.02
C CYS A 38 -13.94 4.05 -4.36
N ASN A 39 -14.22 5.36 -4.35
CA ASN A 39 -13.99 6.24 -5.50
C ASN A 39 -12.56 6.80 -5.42
N VAL A 40 -11.64 6.25 -6.22
CA VAL A 40 -10.19 6.58 -6.29
C VAL A 40 -9.37 6.25 -5.02
N PRO A 41 -9.26 4.96 -4.65
CA PRO A 41 -8.46 4.52 -3.50
C PRO A 41 -6.96 4.43 -3.82
N THR A 42 -6.15 5.24 -3.13
CA THR A 42 -4.70 5.08 -3.09
C THR A 42 -4.31 4.20 -1.91
N VAL A 43 -3.64 3.08 -2.19
CA VAL A 43 -3.05 2.20 -1.19
C VAL A 43 -1.63 2.66 -0.90
N VAL A 44 -1.37 3.12 0.32
CA VAL A 44 -0.03 3.52 0.74
C VAL A 44 0.61 2.42 1.57
N VAL A 45 1.79 1.95 1.14
CA VAL A 45 2.62 0.97 1.85
C VAL A 45 3.95 1.59 2.25
N PRO A 46 4.58 1.17 3.37
CA PRO A 46 5.92 1.68 3.72
C PRO A 46 6.98 1.36 2.65
N SER A 47 6.92 0.16 2.10
CA SER A 47 7.69 -0.32 0.95
C SER A 47 6.96 -1.50 0.32
N TYR A 48 7.22 -1.84 -0.94
CA TYR A 48 6.58 -3.02 -1.53
C TYR A 48 6.91 -4.35 -0.84
N GLY A 49 8.03 -4.42 -0.10
CA GLY A 49 8.36 -5.57 0.74
C GLY A 49 7.32 -5.85 1.84
N HIS A 50 6.46 -4.89 2.16
CA HIS A 50 5.34 -5.06 3.09
C HIS A 50 4.13 -5.76 2.46
N LEU A 51 4.06 -5.85 1.12
CA LEU A 51 3.08 -6.70 0.44
C LEU A 51 3.58 -8.15 0.45
N ALA A 52 4.80 -8.35 -0.05
CA ALA A 52 5.47 -9.65 -0.01
C ALA A 52 6.99 -9.48 -0.09
N LEU A 53 7.71 -10.45 0.48
CA LEU A 53 9.18 -10.50 0.40
C LEU A 53 9.69 -10.99 -0.96
N ASP A 54 8.86 -11.73 -1.70
CA ASP A 54 9.19 -12.26 -3.01
C ASP A 54 8.62 -11.35 -4.12
N ALA A 55 9.46 -11.02 -5.11
CA ALA A 55 9.11 -10.07 -6.16
C ALA A 55 7.93 -10.54 -7.03
N ARG A 56 7.80 -11.85 -7.28
CA ARG A 56 6.68 -12.39 -8.07
C ARG A 56 5.37 -12.27 -7.30
N ARG A 57 5.38 -12.60 -6.00
CA ARG A 57 4.20 -12.44 -5.15
C ARG A 57 3.85 -10.96 -4.94
N GLN A 58 4.86 -10.10 -4.83
CA GLN A 58 4.67 -8.66 -4.74
C GLN A 58 3.95 -8.13 -5.98
N ALA A 59 4.42 -8.48 -7.19
CA ALA A 59 3.78 -8.08 -8.43
C ALA A 59 2.32 -8.55 -8.48
N ALA A 60 2.06 -9.82 -8.17
CA ALA A 60 0.70 -10.35 -8.14
C ALA A 60 -0.23 -9.61 -7.16
N MET A 61 0.28 -9.17 -6.00
CA MET A 61 -0.51 -8.40 -5.03
C MET A 61 -0.74 -6.95 -5.47
N VAL A 62 0.17 -6.37 -6.25
CA VAL A 62 -0.05 -5.07 -6.89
C VAL A 62 -1.12 -5.22 -7.97
N ASP A 63 -0.99 -6.22 -8.84
CA ASP A 63 -1.97 -6.54 -9.88
C ASP A 63 -3.38 -6.75 -9.28
N ASP A 64 -3.49 -7.54 -8.19
CA ASP A 64 -4.76 -7.77 -7.48
C ASP A 64 -5.42 -6.45 -6.99
N LEU A 65 -4.63 -5.45 -6.59
CA LEU A 65 -5.13 -4.14 -6.14
C LEU A 65 -5.47 -3.21 -7.31
N GLU A 66 -4.69 -3.25 -8.39
CA GLU A 66 -4.94 -2.47 -9.60
C GLU A 66 -6.18 -2.98 -10.35
N ASP A 67 -6.42 -4.29 -10.35
CA ASP A 67 -7.59 -4.94 -10.96
C ASP A 67 -8.92 -4.47 -10.35
N VAL A 68 -8.90 -4.08 -9.06
CA VAL A 68 -10.07 -3.49 -8.37
C VAL A 68 -10.07 -1.96 -8.38
N GLY A 69 -9.20 -1.34 -9.18
CA GLY A 69 -9.13 0.12 -9.38
C GLY A 69 -8.27 0.88 -8.36
N GLY A 70 -7.46 0.18 -7.58
CA GLY A 70 -6.51 0.77 -6.65
C GLY A 70 -5.23 1.28 -7.32
N VAL A 71 -4.57 2.23 -6.66
CA VAL A 71 -3.20 2.66 -7.02
C VAL A 71 -2.29 2.41 -5.83
N VAL A 72 -1.21 1.65 -6.01
CA VAL A 72 -0.25 1.36 -4.94
C VAL A 72 0.88 2.39 -4.95
N VAL A 73 1.17 2.95 -3.78
CA VAL A 73 2.25 3.91 -3.57
C VAL A 73 3.11 3.45 -2.42
N ALA A 74 4.40 3.26 -2.69
CA ALA A 74 5.40 2.99 -1.66
C ALA A 74 6.00 4.31 -1.13
N MET A 75 6.17 4.41 0.20
CA MET A 75 6.73 5.61 0.83
C MET A 75 8.21 5.82 0.48
N ASP A 76 8.97 4.74 0.33
CA ASP A 76 10.41 4.77 0.00
C ASP A 76 10.68 5.28 -1.41
N ASP A 77 9.84 4.93 -2.39
CA ASP A 77 9.90 5.47 -3.76
C ASP A 77 9.76 7.00 -3.79
N LEU A 78 8.98 7.56 -2.86
CA LEU A 78 8.70 8.99 -2.75
C LEU A 78 9.65 9.75 -1.81
N GLY A 79 10.57 9.04 -1.15
CA GLY A 79 11.61 9.59 -0.30
C GLY A 79 12.97 9.76 -0.99
N GLY A 80 13.18 9.09 -2.14
CA GLY A 80 14.48 9.02 -2.81
C GLY A 80 14.91 10.24 -3.65
N ARG A 81 14.10 11.30 -3.76
CA ARG A 81 14.40 12.47 -4.61
C ARG A 81 14.94 13.67 -3.82
N GLY A 82 15.81 13.41 -2.86
CA GLY A 82 16.38 14.45 -2.00
C GLY A 82 17.76 14.13 -1.44
N ASP A 83 18.61 13.35 -2.12
CA ASP A 83 20.06 13.34 -1.81
C ASP A 83 20.92 12.68 -2.90
N ARG A 84 21.04 13.34 -4.07
CA ARG A 84 22.19 13.13 -4.96
C ARG A 84 22.66 14.50 -5.42
N GLY A 85 23.76 14.96 -4.81
CA GLY A 85 24.55 16.10 -5.26
C GLY A 85 25.26 15.85 -6.58
#